data_AF-A0A818GEQ5-F1
#
_entry.id   AF-A0A818GEQ5-F1
#
_cell.length_a   1.000
_cell.length_b   1.000
_cell.length_c   1.000
_cell.angle_alpha   90.00
_cell.angle_beta   90.00
_cell.angle_gamma   90.00
#
_symmetry.space_group_name_H-M   'P 1'
#
loop_
_entity.id
_entity.type
_entity.pdbx_description
1 polymer ?
#
loop_
_entity_poly.entity_id
_entity_poly.type
_entity_poly.pdbx_seq_one_letter_code
_entity_poly.pdbx_strand_id
1 'polypeptide(L)'
;MHKKKRRDSFLNITSFHSILRELKRIAYHPIIFIITDNSSLSTSNNPNVLFSLSIIDEFKIEQISFNPIAPTYMKKALELIIHQASLLKLKPPSRDCINDIIQTANGDLRLAINTLQFSSKYIF
;
A
#
# COMPACT_ATOMS: atom_id res chain seq x y z
N MET A 1 6.04 -26.43 -31.04
CA MET A 1 5.74 -26.67 -29.60
C MET A 1 6.27 -25.48 -28.80
N HIS A 2 5.44 -24.45 -28.63
CA HIS A 2 5.80 -23.20 -27.98
C HIS A 2 4.79 -22.90 -26.88
N LYS A 3 5.29 -22.69 -25.66
CA LYS A 3 4.74 -21.88 -24.55
C LYS A 3 5.06 -22.55 -23.20
N LYS A 4 6.19 -22.17 -22.58
CA LYS A 4 6.28 -21.81 -21.13
C LYS A 4 7.74 -21.50 -20.76
N LYS A 5 8.13 -20.22 -20.84
CA LYS A 5 9.33 -19.72 -20.15
C LYS A 5 9.20 -18.22 -19.88
N ARG A 6 8.12 -17.84 -19.20
CA ARG A 6 7.80 -16.44 -18.85
C ARG A 6 7.35 -16.29 -17.39
N ARG A 7 7.92 -17.08 -16.47
CA ARG A 7 7.61 -16.99 -15.03
C ARG A 7 8.80 -17.08 -14.07
N ASP A 8 10.03 -17.24 -14.56
CA ASP A 8 11.21 -17.42 -13.69
C ASP A 8 12.22 -16.25 -13.76
N SER A 9 11.73 -15.02 -14.02
CA SER A 9 12.54 -13.81 -13.83
C SER A 9 12.06 -13.08 -12.58
N PHE A 10 12.00 -13.80 -11.46
CA PHE A 10 11.96 -13.14 -10.17
C PHE A 10 13.26 -12.35 -10.04
N LEU A 11 13.11 -11.03 -10.03
CA LEU A 11 14.12 -9.97 -9.98
C LEU A 11 15.43 -10.41 -9.30
N ASN A 12 16.46 -10.75 -10.10
CA ASN A 12 17.80 -10.94 -9.55
C ASN A 12 18.29 -9.57 -9.05
N ILE A 13 18.58 -9.46 -7.76
CA ILE A 13 19.01 -8.22 -7.11
C ILE A 13 20.24 -7.60 -7.79
N THR A 14 21.17 -8.43 -8.24
CA THR A 14 22.37 -8.01 -8.97
C THR A 14 21.99 -7.40 -10.32
N SER A 15 21.06 -8.01 -11.05
CA SER A 15 20.57 -7.47 -12.32
C SER A 15 19.82 -6.15 -12.11
N PHE A 16 19.03 -6.04 -11.04
CA PHE A 16 18.37 -4.80 -10.67
C PHE A 16 19.37 -3.68 -10.37
N HIS A 17 20.41 -3.94 -9.56
CA HIS A 17 21.46 -2.95 -9.27
C HIS A 17 22.25 -2.53 -10.51
N SER A 18 22.50 -3.44 -11.45
CA SER A 18 23.12 -3.10 -12.74
C SER A 18 22.25 -2.12 -13.54
N ILE A 19 20.94 -2.35 -13.59
CA ILE A 19 19.99 -1.45 -14.26
C ILE A 19 19.98 -0.08 -13.55
N LEU A 20 19.98 -0.03 -12.22
CA LEU A 20 20.07 1.24 -11.49
C LEU A 20 21.32 2.03 -11.91
N ARG A 21 22.48 1.37 -12.02
CA ARG A 21 23.73 2.05 -12.42
C ARG A 21 23.69 2.57 -13.84
N GLU A 22 23.06 1.83 -14.75
CA GLU A 22 22.83 2.32 -16.11
C GLU A 22 21.90 3.55 -16.10
N LEU A 23 20.81 3.49 -15.35
CA LEU A 23 19.87 4.60 -15.19
C LEU A 23 20.55 5.84 -14.61
N LYS A 24 21.46 5.70 -13.64
CA LYS A 24 22.23 6.83 -13.09
C LYS A 24 23.02 7.59 -14.16
N ARG A 25 23.47 6.91 -15.21
CA ARG A 25 24.26 7.50 -16.30
C ARG A 25 23.39 8.26 -17.30
N ILE A 26 22.12 7.86 -17.46
CA ILE A 26 21.25 8.35 -18.54
C ILE A 26 20.04 9.17 -18.06
N ALA A 27 19.67 9.07 -16.78
CA ALA A 27 18.47 9.70 -16.26
C ALA A 27 18.68 11.22 -16.05
N TYR A 28 17.76 12.01 -16.58
CA TYR A 28 17.72 13.46 -16.41
C TYR A 28 16.75 13.90 -15.30
N HIS A 29 16.01 12.97 -14.70
CA HIS A 29 15.00 13.23 -13.67
C HIS A 29 15.14 12.27 -12.48
N PRO A 30 14.68 12.67 -11.28
CA PRO A 30 14.62 11.79 -10.12
C PRO A 30 13.75 10.57 -10.39
N ILE A 31 14.19 9.41 -9.89
CA ILE A 31 13.45 8.16 -10.00
C ILE A 31 12.79 7.87 -8.65
N ILE A 32 11.49 7.65 -8.66
CA ILE A 32 10.71 7.37 -7.45
C ILE A 32 10.33 5.88 -7.47
N PHE A 33 10.67 5.19 -6.38
CA PHE A 33 10.28 3.80 -6.15
C PHE A 33 9.14 3.78 -5.12
N ILE A 34 8.02 3.15 -5.50
CA ILE A 34 6.89 2.93 -4.59
C ILE A 34 6.95 1.47 -4.15
N ILE A 35 7.19 1.27 -2.86
CA ILE A 35 7.22 -0.07 -2.24
C ILE A 35 6.01 -0.17 -1.33
N THR A 36 5.17 -1.16 -1.57
CA THR A 36 4.07 -1.49 -0.66
C THR A 36 4.60 -2.41 0.42
N ASP A 37 4.66 -1.93 1.67
CA ASP A 37 4.96 -2.77 2.82
C ASP A 37 3.68 -3.49 3.28
N ASN A 38 3.66 -4.81 3.13
CA ASN A 38 2.68 -5.65 3.81
C ASN A 38 3.32 -6.12 5.13
N SER A 39 2.96 -5.45 6.22
CA SER A 39 3.42 -5.70 7.59
C SER A 39 3.19 -7.14 8.11
N SER A 40 2.48 -7.98 7.35
CA SER A 40 2.22 -9.39 7.70
C SER A 40 3.31 -10.37 7.22
N LEU A 41 4.32 -9.91 6.47
CA LEU A 41 5.45 -10.72 6.01
C LEU A 41 6.75 -10.16 6.60
N SER A 42 6.90 -10.32 7.91
CA SER A 42 8.16 -10.08 8.60
C SER A 42 9.27 -10.85 7.90
N THR A 43 10.24 -10.11 7.35
CA THR A 43 11.57 -10.50 6.81
C THR A 43 11.78 -10.20 5.30
N SER A 44 10.76 -10.19 4.43
CA SER A 44 10.97 -9.99 2.97
C SER A 44 10.73 -8.59 2.43
N ASN A 45 10.04 -7.71 3.18
CA ASN A 45 9.66 -6.37 2.72
C ASN A 45 10.59 -5.27 3.22
N ASN A 46 11.74 -5.63 3.80
CA ASN A 46 12.73 -4.62 4.15
C ASN A 46 13.24 -3.97 2.85
N PRO A 47 13.13 -2.64 2.66
CA PRO A 47 13.69 -1.97 1.48
C PRO A 47 15.18 -2.29 1.29
N ASN A 48 15.89 -2.70 2.35
CA ASN A 48 17.26 -3.22 2.31
C ASN A 48 17.46 -4.45 1.41
N VAL A 49 16.39 -5.20 1.11
CA VAL A 49 16.43 -6.33 0.16
C VAL A 49 16.59 -5.84 -1.27
N LEU A 50 15.94 -4.72 -1.64
CA LEU A 50 16.04 -4.10 -2.97
C LEU A 50 17.22 -3.11 -3.05
N PHE A 51 17.49 -2.41 -1.97
CA PHE A 51 18.50 -1.36 -1.88
C PHE A 51 19.45 -1.67 -0.73
N SER A 52 20.53 -2.39 -1.00
CA SER A 52 21.58 -2.61 0.00
C SER A 52 22.14 -1.28 0.50
N LEU A 53 22.76 -1.25 1.69
CA LEU A 53 23.37 -0.03 2.24
C LEU A 53 24.35 0.63 1.26
N SER A 54 25.09 -0.17 0.49
CA SER A 54 25.97 0.31 -0.58
C SER A 54 25.21 1.01 -1.71
N ILE A 55 24.05 0.51 -2.11
CA ILE A 55 23.22 1.13 -3.14
C ILE A 55 22.55 2.40 -2.61
N ILE A 56 22.07 2.38 -1.37
CA ILE A 56 21.49 3.57 -0.73
C ILE A 56 22.52 4.70 -0.71
N ASP A 57 23.76 4.42 -0.32
CA ASP A 57 24.82 5.43 -0.29
C ASP A 57 25.27 5.86 -1.71
N GLU A 58 25.42 4.91 -2.64
CA GLU A 58 25.82 5.16 -4.03
C GLU A 58 24.81 6.06 -4.77
N PHE A 59 23.52 5.91 -4.49
CA PHE A 59 22.43 6.61 -5.17
C PHE A 59 21.80 7.74 -4.33
N LYS A 60 22.23 7.92 -3.07
CA LYS A 60 21.64 8.87 -2.11
C LYS A 60 20.13 8.70 -2.02
N ILE A 61 19.71 7.45 -1.83
CA ILE A 61 18.29 7.09 -1.77
C ILE A 61 17.71 7.59 -0.45
N GLU A 62 16.73 8.47 -0.55
CA GLU A 62 15.93 8.93 0.58
C GLU A 62 14.66 8.09 0.68
N GLN A 63 14.38 7.58 1.88
CA GLN A 63 13.17 6.80 2.15
C GLN A 63 12.11 7.69 2.81
N ILE A 64 10.93 7.76 2.18
CA ILE A 64 9.75 8.36 2.78
C ILE A 64 8.81 7.23 3.19
N SER A 65 8.67 7.02 4.49
CA SER A 65 7.74 6.04 5.05
C SER A 65 6.37 6.68 5.27
N PHE A 66 5.32 6.05 4.73
CA PHE A 66 3.95 6.43 5.01
C PHE A 66 3.45 5.64 6.22
N ASN A 67 3.12 6.34 7.29
CA ASN A 67 2.53 5.70 8.45
C ASN A 67 1.10 5.26 8.13
N PRO A 68 0.63 4.13 8.69
CA PRO A 68 -0.77 3.76 8.65
C PRO A 68 -1.64 4.92 9.12
N ILE A 69 -2.80 5.10 8.48
CA ILE A 69 -3.72 6.17 8.88
C ILE A 69 -4.18 5.94 10.32
N ALA A 70 -4.03 6.95 11.16
CA ALA A 70 -4.42 6.83 12.56
C ALA A 70 -5.92 6.49 12.67
N PRO A 71 -6.33 5.62 13.62
CA PRO A 71 -7.73 5.22 13.79
C PRO A 71 -8.70 6.41 13.90
N THR A 72 -8.27 7.52 14.49
CA THR A 72 -9.07 8.75 14.63
C THR A 72 -9.33 9.46 13.31
N TYR A 73 -8.34 9.51 12.41
CA TYR A 73 -8.52 10.08 11.06
C TYR A 73 -9.38 9.16 10.19
N MET A 74 -9.17 7.84 10.30
CA MET A 74 -10.01 6.87 9.62
C MET A 74 -11.46 6.99 10.07
N LYS A 75 -11.72 7.07 11.37
CA LYS A 75 -13.06 7.28 11.93
C LYS A 75 -13.73 8.52 11.35
N LYS A 76 -13.04 9.67 11.35
CA LYS A 76 -13.55 10.91 10.75
C LYS A 76 -13.91 10.73 9.28
N ALA A 77 -13.07 10.05 8.51
CA ALA A 77 -13.33 9.79 7.09
C ALA A 77 -14.56 8.89 6.88
N LEU A 78 -14.70 7.81 7.65
CA LEU A 78 -15.86 6.92 7.56
C LEU A 78 -17.15 7.61 8.01
N GLU A 79 -17.10 8.42 9.08
CA GLU A 79 -18.25 9.21 9.55
C GLU A 79 -18.75 10.21 8.49
N LEU A 80 -17.83 10.83 7.74
CA LEU A 80 -18.19 11.70 6.61
C LEU A 80 -18.91 10.92 5.50
N ILE A 81 -18.42 9.72 5.14
CA ILE A 81 -19.07 8.86 4.14
C ILE A 81 -20.46 8.45 4.61
N ILE A 82 -20.59 8.03 5.87
CA ILE A 82 -21.86 7.64 6.47
C ILE A 82 -22.85 8.81 6.50
N HIS A 83 -22.39 10.02 6.83
CA HIS A 83 -23.20 11.22 6.77
C HIS A 83 -23.71 11.48 5.35
N GLN A 84 -22.87 11.36 4.33
CA GLN A 84 -23.32 11.52 2.94
C GLN A 84 -24.30 10.41 2.52
N ALA A 85 -24.06 9.17 2.95
CA ALA A 85 -24.95 8.04 2.69
C ALA A 85 -26.33 8.22 3.36
N SER A 86 -26.39 8.84 4.53
CA SER A 86 -27.65 9.10 5.23
C SER A 86 -28.53 10.13 4.51
N LEU A 87 -27.92 11.12 3.84
CA LEU A 87 -28.63 12.05 2.95
C LEU A 87 -29.31 11.33 1.78
N LEU A 88 -28.74 10.20 1.35
CA LEU A 88 -29.31 9.30 0.32
C LEU A 88 -30.29 8.27 0.92
N LYS A 89 -30.66 8.40 2.20
CA LYS A 89 -31.55 7.48 2.94
C LYS A 89 -31.00 6.05 3.07
N LEU A 90 -29.69 5.86 2.93
CA LEU A 90 -29.06 4.57 3.20
C LEU A 90 -28.94 4.37 4.71
N LYS A 91 -29.23 3.15 5.17
CA LYS A 91 -29.14 2.80 6.59
C LYS A 91 -27.67 2.69 7.00
N PRO A 92 -27.20 3.48 7.99
CA PRO A 92 -25.82 3.39 8.46
C PRO A 92 -25.58 2.09 9.25
N PRO A 93 -24.34 1.56 9.24
CA PRO A 93 -23.94 0.47 10.12
C PRO A 93 -23.92 0.92 11.59
N SER A 94 -23.87 -0.04 12.52
CA SER A 94 -23.78 0.26 13.96
C SER A 94 -22.41 0.87 14.30
N ARG A 95 -22.35 1.59 15.44
CA ARG A 95 -21.08 2.16 15.94
C ARG A 95 -20.02 1.10 16.21
N ASP A 96 -20.44 -0.05 16.74
CA ASP A 96 -19.53 -1.17 17.00
C ASP A 96 -18.93 -1.72 15.70
N CYS A 97 -19.77 -1.91 14.67
CA CYS A 97 -19.31 -2.34 13.35
C CYS A 97 -18.29 -1.35 12.75
N ILE A 98 -18.50 -0.04 12.91
CA ILE A 98 -17.55 0.97 12.43
C ILE A 98 -16.21 0.85 13.17
N ASN A 99 -16.24 0.67 14.50
CA ASN A 99 -15.01 0.48 15.28
C ASN A 99 -14.26 -0.80 14.85
N ASP A 100 -14.98 -1.90 14.63
CA ASP A 100 -14.41 -3.16 14.15
C ASP A 100 -13.76 -3.02 12.77
N ILE A 101 -14.40 -2.29 11.86
CA ILE A 101 -13.84 -1.96 10.54
C ILE A 101 -12.53 -1.19 10.70
N ILE A 102 -12.51 -0.16 11.55
CA ILE A 102 -11.32 0.67 11.76
C ILE A 102 -10.16 -0.16 12.32
N GLN A 103 -10.44 -1.02 13.30
CA GLN A 103 -9.43 -1.90 13.89
C GLN A 103 -8.91 -2.91 12.87
N THR A 104 -9.80 -3.55 12.12
CA THR A 104 -9.45 -4.56 11.11
C THR A 104 -8.66 -3.95 9.95
N ALA A 105 -9.01 -2.74 9.54
CA ALA A 105 -8.35 -2.06 8.43
C ALA A 105 -6.92 -1.60 8.77
N ASN A 106 -6.58 -1.45 10.06
CA ASN A 106 -5.24 -1.13 10.55
C ASN A 106 -4.53 -0.01 9.77
N GLY A 107 -5.26 1.07 9.47
CA GLY A 107 -4.74 2.22 8.72
C GLY A 107 -4.83 2.14 7.20
N ASP A 108 -5.33 1.04 6.62
CA ASP A 108 -5.70 0.95 5.20
C ASP A 108 -7.10 1.53 4.96
N LEU A 109 -7.15 2.76 4.44
CA LEU A 109 -8.42 3.43 4.10
C LEU A 109 -9.21 2.70 3.02
N ARG A 110 -8.55 2.07 2.04
CA ARG A 110 -9.24 1.38 0.95
C ARG A 110 -9.95 0.15 1.48
N LEU A 111 -9.27 -0.65 2.31
CA LEU A 111 -9.87 -1.78 3.00
C LEU A 111 -11.04 -1.31 3.89
N ALA A 112 -10.85 -0.26 4.68
CA ALA A 112 -11.90 0.27 5.54
C ALA A 112 -13.17 0.69 4.76
N ILE A 113 -13.01 1.44 3.67
CA ILE A 113 -14.13 1.91 2.84
C ILE A 113 -14.84 0.74 2.16
N ASN A 114 -14.09 -0.23 1.63
CA ASN A 114 -14.67 -1.42 1.00
C ASN A 114 -15.48 -2.22 2.01
N THR A 115 -14.92 -2.48 3.20
CA THR A 115 -15.63 -3.20 4.25
C THR A 115 -16.86 -2.41 4.71
N LEU A 116 -16.77 -1.09 4.86
CA LEU A 116 -17.91 -0.23 5.18
C LEU A 116 -19.03 -0.35 4.14
N GLN A 117 -18.67 -0.39 2.85
CA GLN A 117 -19.63 -0.58 1.76
C GLN A 117 -20.36 -1.93 1.88
N PHE A 118 -19.64 -3.02 2.17
CA PHE A 118 -20.24 -4.35 2.34
C PHE A 118 -21.01 -4.53 3.65
N SER A 119 -20.63 -3.81 4.71
CA SER A 119 -21.32 -3.84 6.01
C SER A 119 -22.57 -2.97 6.05
N SER A 120 -22.66 -1.97 5.17
CA SER A 120 -23.89 -1.21 4.94
C SER A 120 -24.84 -2.12 4.14
N LYS A 121 -26.04 -2.41 4.67
CA LYS A 121 -26.99 -3.42 4.15
C LYS A 121 -27.63 -3.11 2.78
N TYR A 122 -26.84 -2.65 1.80
CA TYR A 122 -27.29 -2.37 0.44
C TYR A 122 -26.23 -2.87 -0.56
N ILE A 123 -26.15 -4.19 -0.72
CA ILE A 123 -25.79 -4.92 -1.95
C ILE A 123 -26.33 -6.35 -1.73
N PHE A 124 -27.28 -6.72 -2.60
CA PHE A 124 -28.25 -7.84 -2.54
C PHE A 124 -29.55 -7.53 -1.78
#